data_AF-A0AAU9CK45-F1
#
_entry.id   AF-A0AAU9CK45-F1
#
_cell.length_a   1.000
_cell.length_b   1.000
_cell.length_c   1.000
_cell.angle_alpha   90.00
_cell.angle_beta   90.00
_cell.angle_gamma   90.00
#
_symmetry.space_group_name_H-M   'P 1'
#
loop_
_entity.id
_entity.type
_entity.pdbx_description
1 polymer ?
#
loop_
_entity_poly.entity_id
_entity_poly.type
_entity_poly.pdbx_seq_one_letter_code
_entity_poly.pdbx_strand_id
1 'polypeptide(L)'
;MLSENDQAFLSRRRRLVASWPIVATGLLAGLGAFGVWIWFRVPFLANPLFVAETLRQGTLTRSQLETATLLLPVLFWLVIALIALVIGLGFLFTAIEKRYLTFLKDHDH
;
A
#
# COMPACT_ATOMS: atom_id res chain seq x y z
N MET A 1 -25.03 -4.77 30.35
CA MET A 1 -25.12 -3.31 30.13
C MET A 1 -23.72 -2.79 29.81
N LEU A 2 -23.50 -2.38 28.56
CA LEU A 2 -22.24 -1.73 28.14
C LEU A 2 -22.11 -0.38 28.85
N SER A 3 -20.92 -0.08 29.40
CA SER A 3 -20.66 1.19 30.08
C SER A 3 -20.82 2.36 29.09
N GLU A 4 -21.22 3.55 29.55
CA GLU A 4 -21.31 4.75 28.70
C GLU A 4 -19.98 5.05 27.98
N ASN A 5 -18.85 4.71 28.62
CA ASN A 5 -17.52 4.81 28.03
C ASN A 5 -17.31 3.84 26.84
N ASP A 6 -17.92 2.66 26.88
CA ASP A 6 -17.83 1.67 25.79
C ASP A 6 -18.59 2.14 24.56
N GLN A 7 -19.74 2.79 24.74
CA GLN A 7 -20.52 3.36 23.63
C GLN A 7 -19.80 4.55 22.96
N ALA A 8 -19.16 5.41 23.75
CA ALA A 8 -18.36 6.51 23.22
C ALA A 8 -17.15 5.99 22.43
N PHE A 9 -16.50 4.93 22.90
CA PHE A 9 -15.37 4.30 22.19
C PHE A 9 -15.81 3.65 20.87
N LEU A 10 -16.94 2.93 20.88
CA LEU A 10 -17.52 2.28 19.70
C LEU A 10 -17.90 3.31 18.62
N SER A 11 -18.51 4.43 18.99
CA SER A 11 -18.91 5.47 18.02
C SER A 11 -17.72 6.13 17.31
N ARG A 12 -16.63 6.40 18.04
CA ARG A 12 -15.38 6.94 17.48
C ARG A 12 -14.74 5.95 16.52
N ARG A 13 -14.64 4.68 16.94
CA ARG A 13 -14.09 3.60 16.12
C ARG A 13 -14.89 3.39 14.83
N ARG A 14 -16.23 3.45 14.92
CA ARG A 14 -17.13 3.34 13.76
C ARG A 14 -16.91 4.44 12.72
N ARG A 15 -16.64 5.68 13.15
CA ARG A 15 -16.30 6.80 12.25
C ARG A 15 -14.97 6.60 11.53
N LEU A 16 -13.95 6.11 12.25
CA LEU A 16 -12.64 5.78 11.67
C LEU A 16 -12.76 4.67 10.62
N VAL A 17 -13.49 3.59 10.95
CA VAL A 17 -13.76 2.46 10.04
C VAL A 17 -14.59 2.88 8.82
N ALA A 18 -15.51 3.84 8.98
CA ALA A 18 -16.31 4.37 7.88
C ALA A 18 -15.51 5.27 6.92
N SER A 19 -14.52 6.01 7.43
CA SER A 19 -13.70 6.92 6.64
C SER A 19 -12.50 6.22 5.98
N TRP A 20 -12.07 5.08 6.52
CA TRP A 20 -10.93 4.31 6.03
C TRP A 20 -10.97 3.97 4.53
N PRO A 21 -12.10 3.55 3.92
CA PRO A 21 -12.13 3.24 2.50
C PRO A 21 -11.74 4.43 1.61
N ILE A 22 -12.19 5.64 1.94
CA ILE A 22 -11.87 6.85 1.18
C ILE A 22 -10.37 7.16 1.29
N VAL A 23 -9.84 7.11 2.52
CA VAL A 23 -8.42 7.36 2.80
C VAL A 23 -7.54 6.32 2.10
N ALA A 24 -7.89 5.05 2.18
CA ALA A 24 -7.14 3.95 1.60
C ALA A 24 -7.21 3.97 0.05
N THR A 25 -8.34 4.33 -0.55
CA THR A 25 -8.44 4.57 -1.99
C THR A 25 -7.56 5.74 -2.41
N GLY A 26 -7.56 6.85 -1.66
CA GLY A 26 -6.68 8.00 -1.91
C GLY A 26 -5.20 7.62 -1.82
N LEU A 27 -4.82 6.82 -0.82
CA LEU A 27 -3.45 6.33 -0.67
C LEU A 27 -3.04 5.41 -1.82
N LEU A 28 -3.90 4.48 -2.25
CA LEU A 28 -3.61 3.61 -3.40
C LEU A 28 -3.50 4.39 -4.71
N ALA A 29 -4.40 5.35 -4.94
CA ALA A 29 -4.37 6.20 -6.11
C ALA A 29 -3.09 7.06 -6.12
N GLY A 30 -2.72 7.65 -4.98
CA GLY A 30 -1.49 8.42 -4.82
C GLY A 30 -0.24 7.56 -5.01
N LEU A 31 -0.22 6.34 -4.48
CA LEU A 31 0.89 5.39 -4.63
C LEU A 31 1.04 4.97 -6.11
N GLY A 32 -0.06 4.71 -6.81
CA GLY A 32 -0.06 4.42 -8.23
C GLY A 32 0.46 5.60 -9.07
N ALA A 33 -0.06 6.80 -8.81
CA ALA A 33 0.41 8.02 -9.47
C ALA A 33 1.90 8.28 -9.21
N PHE A 34 2.37 8.05 -7.99
CA PHE A 34 3.77 8.16 -7.61
C PHE A 34 4.64 7.15 -8.33
N GLY A 35 4.20 5.88 -8.41
CA GLY A 35 4.91 4.84 -9.17
C GLY A 35 5.04 5.18 -10.65
N VAL A 36 3.96 5.65 -11.27
CA VAL A 36 3.97 6.12 -12.67
C VAL A 36 4.89 7.32 -12.84
N TRP A 37 4.83 8.30 -11.92
CA TRP A 37 5.68 9.48 -11.98
C TRP A 37 7.17 9.13 -11.88
N ILE A 38 7.56 8.27 -10.94
CA ILE A 38 8.95 7.81 -10.78
C ILE A 38 9.41 7.03 -12.01
N TRP A 39 8.56 6.19 -12.61
CA TRP A 39 8.90 5.43 -13.81
C TRP A 39 9.44 6.32 -14.95
N PHE A 40 8.86 7.51 -15.12
CA PHE A 40 9.29 8.47 -16.16
C PHE A 40 10.38 9.44 -15.68
N ARG A 41 10.33 9.90 -14.43
CA ARG A 41 11.28 10.92 -13.92
C ARG A 41 12.60 10.35 -13.44
N VAL A 42 12.60 9.15 -12.87
CA VAL A 42 13.78 8.50 -12.27
C VAL A 42 13.87 7.06 -12.78
N PRO A 43 14.11 6.85 -14.08
CA PRO A 43 14.02 5.53 -14.70
C PRO A 43 15.07 4.55 -14.15
N PHE A 44 16.23 5.02 -13.70
CA PHE A 44 17.24 4.19 -13.02
C PHE A 44 16.71 3.51 -11.75
N LEU A 45 15.71 4.10 -11.08
CA LEU A 45 15.18 3.59 -9.82
C LEU A 45 14.01 2.63 -10.03
N ALA A 46 13.17 2.83 -11.06
CA ALA A 46 11.92 2.09 -11.21
C ALA A 46 11.75 1.37 -12.54
N ASN A 47 12.54 1.70 -13.57
CA ASN A 47 12.40 1.10 -14.90
C ASN A 47 13.55 0.12 -15.15
N PRO A 48 13.35 -1.20 -14.94
CA PRO A 48 14.39 -2.20 -15.15
C PRO A 48 14.79 -2.33 -16.62
N LEU A 49 13.90 -1.97 -17.57
CA LEU A 49 14.22 -2.00 -19.01
C LEU A 49 15.20 -0.87 -19.36
N PHE A 50 14.99 0.32 -18.81
CA PHE A 50 15.91 1.44 -18.99
C PHE A 50 17.31 1.12 -18.43
N VAL A 51 17.35 0.49 -17.26
CA VAL A 51 18.60 0.01 -16.65
C VAL A 51 19.27 -1.04 -17.53
N ALA A 52 18.53 -2.06 -17.99
CA ALA A 52 19.07 -3.12 -18.83
C ALA A 52 19.64 -2.60 -20.16
N GLU A 53 18.95 -1.64 -20.78
CA GLU A 53 19.39 -1.02 -22.04
C GLU A 53 20.67 -0.19 -21.82
N THR A 54 20.74 0.57 -20.72
CA THR A 54 21.93 1.35 -20.35
C THR A 54 23.13 0.45 -20.03
N LEU A 55 22.91 -0.71 -19.41
CA LEU A 55 23.96 -1.70 -19.15
C LEU A 55 24.49 -2.31 -20.45
N ARG A 56 23.59 -2.64 -21.39
CA ARG A 56 23.97 -3.17 -22.73
C ARG A 56 24.82 -2.19 -23.54
N GLN A 57 24.61 -0.90 -23.38
CA GLN A 57 25.37 0.15 -24.08
C GLN A 57 26.79 0.36 -23.51
N GLY A 58 27.20 -0.41 -22.49
CA GLY A 58 28.60 -0.50 -22.07
C GLY A 58 29.10 0.67 -21.22
N THR A 59 28.21 1.53 -20.72
CA THR A 59 28.56 2.70 -19.92
C THR A 59 28.91 2.40 -18.45
N LEU A 60 28.85 1.14 -18.00
CA LEU A 60 29.05 0.76 -16.60
C LEU A 60 29.95 -0.47 -16.45
N THR A 61 30.89 -0.42 -15.50
CA THR A 61 31.89 -1.46 -15.22
C THR A 61 31.23 -2.78 -14.78
N ARG A 62 31.60 -3.87 -15.47
CA ARG A 62 30.73 -5.02 -15.80
C ARG A 62 30.24 -5.92 -14.66
N SER A 63 30.95 -6.08 -13.54
CA SER A 63 30.62 -7.17 -12.58
C SER A 63 30.04 -6.72 -11.24
N GLN A 64 30.14 -5.43 -10.86
CA GLN A 64 29.64 -4.92 -9.58
C GLN A 64 28.40 -4.03 -9.71
N LEU A 65 28.13 -3.48 -10.90
CA LEU A 65 26.95 -2.64 -11.17
C LEU A 65 25.74 -3.44 -11.69
N GLU A 66 25.93 -4.52 -12.45
CA GLU A 66 24.79 -5.22 -13.11
C GLU A 66 23.76 -5.76 -12.12
N THR A 67 24.19 -6.42 -11.04
CA THR A 67 23.27 -7.04 -10.08
C THR A 67 22.57 -6.00 -9.21
N ALA A 68 23.31 -5.00 -8.71
CA ALA A 68 22.76 -3.95 -7.85
C ALA A 68 21.79 -3.03 -8.62
N THR A 69 22.09 -2.72 -9.89
CA THR A 69 21.27 -1.79 -10.68
C THR A 69 19.96 -2.43 -11.12
N LEU A 70 19.91 -3.75 -11.36
CA LEU A 70 18.66 -4.47 -11.65
C LEU A 70 17.84 -4.78 -10.38
N LEU A 71 18.50 -5.00 -9.24
CA LEU A 71 17.81 -5.22 -7.97
C LEU A 71 17.06 -3.97 -7.48
N LEU A 72 17.58 -2.76 -7.73
CA LEU A 72 16.96 -1.52 -7.27
C LEU A 72 15.51 -1.36 -7.76
N PRO A 73 15.21 -1.44 -9.08
CA PRO A 73 13.85 -1.39 -9.58
C PRO A 73 12.95 -2.48 -9.02
N VAL A 74 13.47 -3.71 -8.91
CA VAL A 74 12.70 -4.85 -8.39
C VAL A 74 12.35 -4.63 -6.92
N LEU A 75 13.32 -4.22 -6.09
CA LEU A 75 13.11 -3.91 -4.68
C LEU A 75 12.17 -2.72 -4.48
N PHE A 76 12.30 -1.67 -5.31
CA PHE A 76 11.41 -0.52 -5.28
C PHE A 76 9.96 -0.95 -5.52
N TRP A 77 9.70 -1.72 -6.57
CA TRP A 77 8.36 -2.23 -6.86
C TRP A 77 7.87 -3.22 -5.80
N LEU A 78 8.76 -4.04 -5.22
CA LEU A 78 8.43 -4.91 -4.10
C LEU A 78 7.96 -4.11 -2.88
N VAL A 79 8.65 -3.02 -2.53
CA VAL A 79 8.24 -2.14 -1.42
C VAL A 79 6.91 -1.47 -1.72
N ILE A 80 6.71 -0.95 -2.93
CA ILE A 80 5.42 -0.40 -3.37
C ILE A 80 4.31 -1.46 -3.25
N ALA A 81 4.57 -2.69 -3.69
CA ALA A 81 3.61 -3.79 -3.60
C ALA A 81 3.30 -4.16 -2.14
N LEU A 82 4.29 -4.17 -1.25
CA LEU A 82 4.09 -4.41 0.18
C LEU A 82 3.26 -3.31 0.83
N ILE A 83 3.51 -2.04 0.50
CA ILE A 83 2.69 -0.91 0.97
C ILE A 83 1.26 -1.06 0.47
N ALA A 84 1.07 -1.35 -0.80
CA ALA A 84 -0.25 -1.58 -1.38
C ALA A 84 -0.97 -2.76 -0.71
N LEU A 85 -0.25 -3.84 -0.40
CA LEU A 85 -0.77 -5.00 0.33
C LEU A 85 -1.23 -4.62 1.73
N VAL A 86 -0.43 -3.86 2.49
CA VAL A 86 -0.80 -3.39 3.84
C VAL A 86 -2.06 -2.53 3.78
N ILE A 87 -2.15 -1.61 2.82
CA ILE A 87 -3.35 -0.79 2.61
C ILE A 87 -4.56 -1.69 2.26
N GLY A 88 -4.35 -2.68 1.39
CA GLY A 88 -5.34 -3.70 1.01
C GLY A 88 -5.85 -4.52 2.20
N LEU A 89 -4.95 -4.97 3.07
CA LEU A 89 -5.30 -5.67 4.32
C LEU A 89 -6.11 -4.78 5.26
N GLY A 90 -5.87 -3.46 5.26
CA GLY A 90 -6.72 -2.51 5.98
C GLY A 90 -8.18 -2.51 5.49
N PHE A 91 -8.41 -2.63 4.18
CA PHE A 91 -9.77 -2.82 3.65
C PHE A 91 -10.41 -4.13 4.16
N LEU A 92 -9.65 -5.22 4.17
CA LEU A 92 -10.15 -6.51 4.66
C LEU A 92 -10.49 -6.45 6.15
N PHE A 93 -9.61 -5.87 6.97
CA PHE A 93 -9.82 -5.72 8.41
C PHE A 93 -11.07 -4.89 8.72
N THR A 94 -11.25 -3.76 8.03
CA THR A 94 -12.45 -2.92 8.21
C THR A 94 -13.74 -3.60 7.75
N ALA A 95 -13.69 -4.42 6.69
CA ALA A 95 -14.84 -5.21 6.26
C ALA A 95 -15.22 -6.29 7.28
N ILE A 96 -14.22 -6.97 7.85
CA ILE A 96 -14.40 -7.94 8.93
C ILE A 96 -15.00 -7.26 10.17
N GLU A 97 -14.45 -6.12 10.59
CA GLU A 97 -14.92 -5.39 11.76
C GLU A 97 -16.39 -4.93 11.63
N LYS A 98 -16.79 -4.43 10.45
CA LYS A 98 -18.20 -4.10 10.17
C LYS A 98 -19.11 -5.29 10.36
N ARG A 99 -18.68 -6.49 9.95
CA ARG A 99 -19.45 -7.73 10.07
C ARG A 99 -19.62 -8.15 11.54
N TYR A 100 -18.57 -8.08 12.34
CA TYR A 100 -18.64 -8.37 13.78
C TYR A 100 -19.57 -7.41 14.53
N LEU A 101 -19.52 -6.12 14.23
CA LEU A 101 -20.39 -5.12 14.86
C LEU A 101 -21.87 -5.33 14.51
N THR A 102 -22.19 -5.85 13.33
CA THR A 102 -23.56 -6.22 12.96
C THR A 102 -24.06 -7.41 13.78
N PHE A 103 -23.23 -8.45 13.97
CA PHE A 103 -23.62 -9.62 14.77
C PHE A 103 -23.87 -9.29 16.25
N LEU A 104 -23.05 -8.43 16.87
CA LEU A 104 -23.30 -8.02 18.26
C LEU A 104 -24.63 -7.28 18.43
N LYS A 105 -25.01 -6.48 17.44
CA LYS A 105 -26.27 -5.71 17.48
C LYS A 105 -27.50 -6.62 17.38
N ASP A 106 -27.38 -7.75 16.71
CA ASP A 106 -28.48 -8.71 16.47
C ASP A 106 -28.71 -9.65 17.68
N HIS A 107 -27.71 -9.82 18.54
CA HIS A 107 -27.78 -10.71 19.71
C HIS A 107 -28.14 -10.01 21.03
N ASP A 108 -28.24 -8.68 21.02
CA ASP A 108 -28.67 -7.83 22.15
C ASP A 108 -30.16 -7.45 22.08
N HIS A 109 -30.94 -8.08 21.19
CA HIS A 109 -32.40 -7.98 21.08
C HIS A 109 -33.09 -9.26 21.57
#